data_AF-A0A6B3BUE8-F1
#
_entry.id   AF-A0A6B3BUE8-F1
#
_cell.length_a   1.000
_cell.length_b   1.000
_cell.length_c   1.000
_cell.angle_alpha   90.00
_cell.angle_beta   90.00
_cell.angle_gamma   90.00
#
_symmetry.space_group_name_H-M   'P 1'
#
loop_
_entity.id
_entity.type
_entity.pdbx_description
1 polymer ?
#
loop_
_entity_poly.entity_id
_entity_poly.type
_entity_poly.pdbx_seq_one_letter_code
_entity_poly.pdbx_strand_id
1 'polypeptide(L)'
;MDEIMTFILAPAAYLALLLLYLLVVPVIAGLRGAALVSELLGRYCLLLNGVLRLRTPEFVTVPPYRPADELAHRNYFFGPATRDLRQLLTQGRRLYVGTVTDAYRRVTNRQFTAPTTHRAVSVPYGLTLYLGLGVGAAVAIPTLGALLGVQALGVALLAGGARLTALTLRATDRTVMILRGLPRGMLCPSCFERVPHPAYDCPRAHCRRRHADIRPGTFGLFRRRCACGEQVPTLLLLMSRDARLSGHCVHEHCGKPMNLDAGHMPELILPLIGGRAAGKTQLMAAMVKSLENTALDGGPAIRLADPESTANQRVLNEVLEIQGHTRPTQKTLPRAHSFVRGSGRAERLVHVFDTAGERFVNREETDALRYVRAARTFVFVLDPMAVDVFWTRLDPAGVKLDRTLASTVDPEDVFSRSVQTVRTMGTSLDKARLAVAVSKRDLLAGQPALLPDRPDDSDAVRKWLGERLGLRNLVSTMDLEFGEVRFFCTAAVADETGQVDPSIGVFVNWCLRE
;
A
#
# COMPACT_ATOMS: atom_id res chain seq x y z
N MET A 1 -35.54 -40.14 -92.10
CA MET A 1 -35.53 -41.02 -90.91
C MET A 1 -34.37 -40.66 -89.98
N ASP A 2 -33.18 -40.41 -90.52
CA ASP A 2 -31.99 -40.01 -89.73
C ASP A 2 -32.12 -38.70 -88.94
N GLU A 3 -32.79 -37.67 -89.47
CA GLU A 3 -33.01 -36.40 -88.74
C GLU A 3 -33.95 -36.54 -87.54
N ILE A 4 -34.99 -37.38 -87.66
CA ILE A 4 -35.94 -37.65 -86.57
C ILE A 4 -35.26 -38.49 -85.49
N MET A 5 -34.43 -39.45 -85.90
CA MET A 5 -33.69 -40.31 -85.00
C MET A 5 -32.64 -39.53 -84.20
N THR A 6 -31.94 -38.58 -84.81
CA THR A 6 -31.02 -37.66 -84.11
C THR A 6 -31.74 -36.70 -83.18
N PHE A 7 -32.91 -36.19 -83.54
CA PHE A 7 -33.71 -35.29 -82.69
C PHE A 7 -34.25 -35.95 -81.42
N ILE A 8 -34.43 -37.27 -81.41
CA ILE A 8 -34.92 -38.03 -80.25
C ILE A 8 -33.75 -38.67 -79.47
N LEU A 9 -32.78 -39.25 -80.16
CA LEU A 9 -31.64 -39.92 -79.52
C LEU A 9 -30.71 -38.94 -78.80
N ALA A 10 -30.47 -37.74 -79.33
CA ALA A 10 -29.60 -36.75 -78.69
C ALA A 10 -30.14 -36.26 -77.33
N PRO A 11 -31.41 -35.83 -77.19
CA PRO A 11 -31.95 -35.47 -75.88
C PRO A 11 -32.12 -36.66 -74.93
N ALA A 12 -32.45 -37.86 -75.44
CA ALA A 12 -32.50 -39.07 -74.61
C ALA A 12 -31.12 -39.45 -74.07
N ALA A 13 -30.07 -39.40 -74.90
CA ALA A 13 -28.69 -39.61 -74.48
C ALA A 13 -28.22 -38.54 -73.50
N TYR A 14 -28.58 -37.27 -73.71
CA TYR A 14 -28.28 -36.18 -72.78
C TYR A 14 -28.97 -36.39 -71.42
N LEU A 15 -30.24 -36.79 -71.40
CA LEU A 15 -30.97 -37.13 -70.17
C LEU A 15 -30.33 -38.31 -69.43
N ALA A 16 -29.92 -39.37 -70.15
CA ALA A 16 -29.21 -40.49 -69.55
C ALA A 16 -27.87 -40.06 -68.95
N LEU A 17 -27.13 -39.18 -69.62
CA LEU A 17 -25.86 -38.63 -69.16
C LEU A 17 -26.04 -37.69 -67.96
N LEU A 18 -27.12 -36.91 -67.92
CA LEU A 18 -27.51 -36.09 -66.77
C LEU A 18 -27.90 -36.97 -65.56
N LEU A 19 -28.56 -38.11 -65.80
CA LEU A 19 -28.95 -39.06 -64.76
C LEU A 19 -27.73 -39.78 -64.17
N LEU A 20 -26.75 -40.15 -65.01
CA LEU A 20 -25.45 -40.64 -64.56
C LEU A 20 -24.69 -39.55 -63.77
N TYR A 21 -24.76 -38.29 -64.22
CA TYR A 21 -24.15 -37.16 -63.54
C TYR A 21 -24.70 -36.96 -62.13
N LEU A 22 -26.02 -37.15 -61.90
CA LEU A 22 -26.65 -37.08 -60.58
C LEU A 22 -25.99 -37.99 -59.53
N LEU A 23 -25.41 -39.13 -59.93
CA LEU A 23 -24.66 -40.01 -59.03
C LEU A 23 -23.35 -39.39 -58.52
N VAL A 24 -22.73 -38.51 -59.32
CA VAL A 24 -21.43 -37.87 -59.03
C VAL A 24 -21.62 -36.49 -58.37
N VAL A 25 -22.80 -35.88 -58.50
CA VAL A 25 -23.17 -34.60 -57.85
C VAL A 25 -22.79 -34.52 -56.37
N PRO A 26 -23.15 -35.47 -55.49
CA PRO A 26 -22.83 -35.36 -54.07
C PRO A 26 -21.32 -35.33 -53.81
N VAL A 27 -20.53 -36.07 -54.62
CA VAL A 27 -19.06 -36.08 -54.53
C VAL A 27 -18.49 -34.73 -54.95
N ILE A 28 -18.93 -34.17 -56.07
CA ILE A 28 -18.45 -32.86 -56.57
C ILE A 28 -18.82 -31.74 -55.59
N ALA A 29 -20.07 -31.72 -55.12
CA ALA A 29 -20.54 -30.74 -54.14
C ALA A 29 -19.78 -30.88 -52.82
N GLY A 30 -19.55 -32.11 -52.35
CA GLY A 30 -18.77 -32.39 -51.15
C GLY A 30 -17.33 -31.90 -51.25
N LEU A 31 -16.63 -32.21 -52.34
CA LEU A 31 -15.27 -31.73 -52.60
C LEU A 31 -15.20 -30.21 -52.65
N ARG A 32 -16.17 -29.55 -53.31
CA ARG A 32 -16.20 -28.09 -53.37
C ARG A 32 -16.47 -27.46 -52.00
N GLY A 33 -17.38 -28.05 -51.22
CA GLY A 33 -17.65 -27.63 -49.85
C GLY A 33 -16.43 -27.79 -48.95
N ALA A 34 -15.75 -28.93 -49.02
CA ALA A 34 -14.50 -29.18 -48.29
C ALA A 34 -13.40 -28.18 -48.67
N ALA A 35 -13.27 -27.84 -49.95
CA ALA A 35 -12.32 -26.83 -50.42
C ALA A 35 -12.65 -25.42 -49.89
N LEU A 36 -13.92 -25.06 -49.75
CA LEU A 36 -14.31 -23.78 -49.14
C LEU A 36 -13.99 -23.76 -47.64
N VAL A 37 -14.30 -24.84 -46.93
CA VAL A 37 -13.99 -24.98 -45.50
C VAL A 37 -12.48 -24.88 -45.26
N SER A 38 -11.66 -25.57 -46.07
CA SER A 38 -10.21 -25.51 -45.94
C SER A 38 -9.64 -24.12 -46.26
N GLU A 39 -10.17 -23.42 -47.28
CA GLU A 39 -9.79 -22.03 -47.58
C GLU A 39 -10.09 -21.10 -46.39
N LEU A 40 -11.27 -21.24 -45.78
CA LEU A 40 -11.68 -20.43 -44.63
C LEU A 40 -10.86 -20.73 -43.37
N LEU A 41 -10.55 -22.00 -43.10
CA LEU A 41 -9.70 -22.40 -41.99
C LEU A 41 -8.25 -21.92 -42.18
N GLY A 42 -7.70 -22.03 -43.39
CA GLY A 42 -6.38 -21.49 -43.71
C GLY A 42 -6.31 -19.98 -43.50
N ARG A 43 -7.36 -19.26 -43.94
CA ARG A 43 -7.53 -17.82 -43.71
C ARG A 43 -7.66 -17.46 -42.23
N TYR A 44 -8.33 -18.27 -41.43
CA TYR A 44 -8.39 -18.10 -39.97
C TYR A 44 -7.00 -18.23 -39.33
N CYS A 45 -6.22 -19.25 -39.69
CA CYS A 45 -4.86 -19.44 -39.18
C CYS A 45 -3.93 -18.28 -39.57
N LEU A 46 -4.03 -17.79 -40.82
CA LEU A 46 -3.28 -16.62 -41.28
C LEU A 46 -3.65 -15.37 -40.50
N LEU A 47 -4.94 -15.12 -40.27
CA LEU A 47 -5.41 -13.99 -39.48
C LEU A 47 -4.92 -14.08 -38.04
N LEU A 48 -4.97 -15.28 -37.44
CA LEU A 48 -4.50 -15.51 -36.08
C LEU A 48 -3.00 -15.23 -35.94
N ASN A 49 -2.19 -15.73 -36.87
CA ASN A 49 -0.75 -15.48 -36.91
C ASN A 49 -0.44 -14.00 -37.18
N GLY A 50 -1.21 -13.37 -38.06
CA GLY A 50 -1.14 -11.95 -38.39
C GLY A 50 -1.37 -11.05 -37.19
N VAL A 51 -2.45 -11.28 -36.43
CA VAL A 51 -2.83 -10.46 -35.28
C VAL A 51 -1.93 -10.73 -34.06
N LEU A 52 -1.63 -12.00 -33.76
CA LEU A 52 -0.90 -12.35 -32.53
C LEU A 52 0.62 -12.22 -32.65
N ARG A 53 1.22 -12.65 -33.77
CA ARG A 53 2.68 -12.71 -33.95
C ARG A 53 3.23 -11.61 -34.84
N LEU A 54 2.76 -11.52 -36.08
CA LEU A 54 3.39 -10.68 -37.11
C LEU A 54 3.10 -9.18 -36.90
N ARG A 55 1.87 -8.83 -36.48
CA ARG A 55 1.43 -7.46 -36.18
C ARG A 55 1.77 -6.44 -37.28
N THR A 56 1.65 -6.84 -38.56
CA THR A 56 1.87 -5.94 -39.70
C THR A 56 0.75 -4.89 -39.78
N PRO A 57 0.95 -3.74 -40.46
CA PRO A 57 -0.06 -2.68 -40.57
C PRO A 57 -1.40 -3.16 -41.11
N GLU A 58 -1.38 -4.15 -42.01
CA GLU A 58 -2.56 -4.79 -42.58
C GLU A 58 -3.42 -5.49 -41.52
N PHE A 59 -2.77 -6.12 -40.54
CA PHE A 59 -3.44 -6.81 -39.45
C PHE A 59 -3.70 -5.91 -38.26
N VAL A 60 -3.20 -4.67 -38.19
CA VAL A 60 -3.37 -3.74 -37.07
C VAL A 60 -4.43 -2.67 -37.38
N THR A 61 -5.72 -2.98 -37.18
CA THR A 61 -6.81 -1.99 -37.36
C THR A 61 -7.05 -1.12 -36.14
N VAL A 62 -6.67 -1.61 -34.96
CA VAL A 62 -6.71 -0.84 -33.71
C VAL A 62 -5.28 -0.46 -33.38
N PRO A 63 -4.94 0.84 -33.22
CA PRO A 63 -3.58 1.23 -32.92
C PRO A 63 -3.10 0.51 -31.64
N PRO A 64 -1.83 0.07 -31.60
CA PRO A 64 -1.27 -0.55 -30.41
C PRO A 64 -1.48 0.42 -29.24
N TYR A 65 -1.85 -0.12 -28.08
CA TYR A 65 -2.06 0.70 -26.90
C TYR A 65 -0.80 1.52 -26.60
N ARG A 66 -0.85 2.81 -26.93
CA ARG A 66 0.22 3.75 -26.65
C ARG A 66 -0.13 4.48 -25.37
N PRO A 67 0.74 4.43 -24.35
CA PRO A 67 0.52 5.07 -23.08
C PRO A 67 0.84 6.56 -23.21
N ALA A 68 0.04 7.30 -23.98
CA ALA A 68 0.23 8.76 -24.09
C ALA A 68 0.04 9.42 -22.72
N ASP A 69 -0.90 8.89 -21.92
CA ASP A 69 -1.24 9.42 -20.58
C ASP A 69 -0.93 8.44 -19.43
N GLU A 70 -0.58 7.18 -19.72
CA GLU A 70 -0.31 6.17 -18.68
C GLU A 70 1.19 6.04 -18.40
N LEU A 71 1.59 6.02 -17.12
CA LEU A 71 3.01 5.96 -16.74
C LEU A 71 3.66 4.60 -17.05
N ALA A 72 2.85 3.55 -17.26
CA ALA A 72 3.28 2.16 -17.42
C ALA A 72 2.48 1.43 -18.51
N HIS A 73 3.06 0.36 -19.07
CA HIS A 73 2.36 -0.51 -20.00
C HIS A 73 1.37 -1.42 -19.27
N ARG A 74 0.17 -1.56 -19.85
CA ARG A 74 -0.82 -2.52 -19.36
C ARG A 74 -0.37 -3.96 -19.62
N ASN A 75 -0.62 -4.82 -18.64
CA ASN A 75 -0.46 -6.26 -18.78
C ASN A 75 -1.40 -6.80 -19.86
N TYR A 76 -0.95 -7.78 -20.63
CA TYR A 76 -1.65 -8.32 -21.79
C TYR A 76 -3.09 -8.76 -21.46
N PHE A 77 -3.28 -9.41 -20.31
CA PHE A 77 -4.59 -9.92 -19.88
C PHE A 77 -5.56 -8.85 -19.35
N PHE A 78 -5.12 -7.60 -19.20
CA PHE A 78 -5.92 -6.48 -18.66
C PHE A 78 -6.29 -5.44 -19.73
N GLY A 79 -6.43 -5.89 -20.97
CA GLY A 79 -6.89 -5.05 -22.08
C GLY A 79 -6.45 -5.56 -23.45
N PRO A 80 -5.13 -5.66 -23.73
CA PRO A 80 -4.61 -6.09 -25.03
C PRO A 80 -5.25 -7.39 -25.55
N ALA A 81 -5.36 -8.44 -24.74
CA ALA A 81 -5.97 -9.70 -25.14
C ALA A 81 -7.42 -9.56 -25.64
N THR A 82 -8.22 -8.71 -24.97
CA THR A 82 -9.61 -8.44 -25.38
C THR A 82 -9.70 -7.59 -26.66
N ARG A 83 -8.71 -6.72 -26.90
CA ARG A 83 -8.60 -5.96 -28.14
C ARG A 83 -8.23 -6.87 -29.31
N ASP A 84 -7.23 -7.73 -29.12
CA ASP A 84 -6.80 -8.70 -30.13
C ASP A 84 -7.97 -9.63 -30.49
N LEU A 85 -8.78 -10.07 -29.52
CA LEU A 85 -10.00 -10.83 -29.79
C LEU A 85 -11.04 -10.04 -30.60
N ARG A 86 -11.31 -8.77 -30.25
CA ARG A 86 -12.24 -7.91 -31.01
C ARG A 86 -11.75 -7.68 -32.44
N GLN A 87 -10.43 -7.58 -32.62
CA GLN A 87 -9.79 -7.40 -33.91
C GLN A 87 -9.92 -8.64 -34.79
N LEU A 88 -9.68 -9.84 -34.23
CA LEU A 88 -9.95 -11.11 -34.91
C LEU A 88 -11.40 -11.22 -35.37
N LEU A 89 -12.37 -10.83 -34.54
CA LEU A 89 -13.78 -10.83 -34.91
C LEU A 89 -14.10 -9.86 -36.04
N THR A 90 -13.56 -8.63 -35.97
CA THR A 90 -13.87 -7.56 -36.93
C THR A 90 -13.23 -7.82 -38.29
N GLN A 91 -11.94 -8.17 -38.31
CA GLN A 91 -11.21 -8.51 -39.54
C GLN A 91 -11.67 -9.86 -40.09
N GLY A 92 -11.87 -10.85 -39.23
CA GLY A 92 -12.36 -12.18 -39.60
C GLY A 92 -13.68 -12.10 -40.32
N ARG A 93 -14.67 -11.38 -39.78
CA ARG A 93 -15.98 -11.20 -40.45
C ARG A 93 -15.84 -10.66 -41.87
N ARG A 94 -15.05 -9.59 -42.07
CA ARG A 94 -14.84 -9.00 -43.41
C ARG A 94 -14.15 -9.99 -44.35
N LEU A 95 -13.12 -10.66 -43.86
CA LEU A 95 -12.33 -11.61 -44.62
C LEU A 95 -13.13 -12.85 -45.02
N TYR A 96 -13.93 -13.43 -44.12
CA TYR A 96 -14.77 -14.60 -44.39
C TYR A 96 -15.90 -14.27 -45.36
N VAL A 97 -16.60 -13.15 -45.16
CA VAL A 97 -17.66 -12.70 -46.08
C VAL A 97 -17.09 -12.45 -47.48
N GLY A 98 -15.92 -11.80 -47.59
CA GLY A 98 -15.24 -11.60 -48.86
C GLY A 98 -14.87 -12.92 -49.53
N THR A 99 -14.28 -13.86 -48.78
CA THR A 99 -13.89 -15.19 -49.29
C THR A 99 -15.06 -15.95 -49.87
N VAL A 100 -16.18 -16.00 -49.14
CA VAL A 100 -17.41 -16.67 -49.58
C VAL A 100 -17.96 -15.97 -50.82
N THR A 101 -18.09 -14.65 -50.79
CA THR A 101 -18.61 -13.87 -51.93
C THR A 101 -17.76 -14.06 -53.18
N ASP A 102 -16.43 -14.05 -53.05
CA ASP A 102 -15.50 -14.29 -54.16
C ASP A 102 -15.56 -15.74 -54.65
N ALA A 103 -15.79 -16.71 -53.77
CA ALA A 103 -16.01 -18.10 -54.16
C ALA A 103 -17.29 -18.25 -55.00
N TYR A 104 -18.39 -17.61 -54.60
CA TYR A 104 -19.63 -17.57 -55.40
C TYR A 104 -19.40 -16.86 -56.73
N ARG A 105 -18.84 -15.65 -56.73
CA ARG A 105 -18.54 -14.88 -57.97
C ARG A 105 -17.68 -15.66 -58.96
N ARG A 106 -16.66 -16.38 -58.49
CA ARG A 106 -15.80 -17.21 -59.35
C ARG A 106 -16.59 -18.32 -60.05
N VAL A 107 -17.56 -18.92 -59.37
CA VAL A 107 -18.46 -19.92 -59.97
C VAL A 107 -19.43 -19.25 -60.94
N THR A 108 -20.05 -18.13 -60.54
CA THR A 108 -20.96 -17.35 -61.39
C THR A 108 -20.31 -16.99 -62.72
N ASN A 109 -19.10 -16.42 -62.65
CA ASN A 109 -18.39 -15.93 -63.82
C ASN A 109 -17.98 -17.05 -64.78
N ARG A 110 -17.52 -18.19 -64.25
CA ARG A 110 -17.00 -19.30 -65.07
C ARG A 110 -18.08 -20.21 -65.64
N GLN A 111 -19.24 -20.32 -65.00
CA GLN A 111 -20.26 -21.32 -65.37
C GLN A 111 -21.52 -20.73 -65.97
N PHE A 112 -21.87 -19.49 -65.60
CA PHE A 112 -23.13 -18.86 -65.99
C PHE A 112 -22.97 -17.66 -66.93
N THR A 113 -22.00 -16.76 -66.69
CA THR A 113 -21.86 -15.55 -67.52
C THR A 113 -20.86 -15.69 -68.67
N ALA A 114 -19.70 -16.32 -68.45
CA ALA A 114 -18.72 -16.63 -69.49
C ALA A 114 -18.36 -18.13 -69.47
N PRO A 115 -19.29 -19.01 -69.87
CA PRO A 115 -19.08 -20.45 -69.82
C PRO A 115 -17.95 -20.85 -70.78
N THR A 116 -17.00 -21.65 -70.30
CA THR A 116 -15.88 -22.17 -71.10
C THR A 116 -16.28 -23.36 -71.99
N THR A 117 -17.49 -23.89 -71.82
CA THR A 117 -18.08 -25.04 -72.53
C THR A 117 -19.55 -24.76 -72.90
N HIS A 118 -20.20 -25.64 -73.67
CA HIS A 118 -21.63 -25.52 -74.01
C HIS A 118 -22.51 -25.40 -72.75
N ARG A 119 -23.51 -24.50 -72.79
CA ARG A 119 -24.42 -24.19 -71.67
C ARG A 119 -25.12 -25.41 -71.07
N ALA A 120 -25.37 -26.45 -71.88
CA ALA A 120 -26.01 -27.70 -71.45
C ALA A 120 -25.20 -28.46 -70.39
N VAL A 121 -23.87 -28.27 -70.32
CA VAL A 121 -23.01 -28.92 -69.33
C VAL A 121 -22.63 -27.94 -68.21
N SER A 122 -22.38 -26.67 -68.55
CA SER A 122 -21.91 -25.67 -67.58
C SER A 122 -22.95 -25.32 -66.51
N VAL A 123 -24.24 -25.28 -66.86
CA VAL A 123 -25.33 -24.93 -65.93
C VAL A 123 -25.54 -26.00 -64.84
N PRO A 124 -25.78 -27.29 -65.16
CA PRO A 124 -25.93 -28.32 -64.12
C PRO A 124 -24.66 -28.42 -63.26
N TYR A 125 -23.47 -28.33 -63.86
CA TYR A 125 -22.22 -28.28 -63.12
C TYR A 125 -22.12 -27.07 -62.18
N GLY A 126 -22.45 -25.87 -62.65
CA GLY A 126 -22.49 -24.66 -61.84
C GLY A 126 -23.44 -24.74 -60.65
N LEU A 127 -24.62 -25.35 -60.84
CA LEU A 127 -25.59 -25.59 -59.76
C LEU A 127 -25.04 -26.51 -58.67
N THR A 128 -24.32 -27.58 -59.05
CA THR A 128 -23.67 -28.45 -58.04
C THR A 128 -22.56 -27.76 -57.28
N LEU A 129 -21.81 -26.86 -57.92
CA LEU A 129 -20.81 -26.04 -57.25
C LEU A 129 -21.45 -25.06 -56.26
N TYR A 130 -22.61 -24.47 -56.58
CA TYR A 130 -23.39 -23.67 -55.64
C TYR A 130 -23.91 -24.49 -54.46
N LEU A 131 -24.44 -25.70 -54.72
CA LEU A 131 -24.83 -26.63 -53.65
C LEU A 131 -23.66 -26.90 -52.70
N GLY A 132 -22.49 -27.22 -53.27
CA GLY A 132 -21.26 -27.46 -52.51
C GLY A 132 -20.79 -26.23 -51.71
N LEU A 133 -20.87 -25.02 -52.27
CA LEU A 133 -20.56 -23.79 -51.56
C LEU A 133 -21.57 -23.51 -50.43
N GLY A 134 -22.85 -23.79 -50.63
CA GLY A 134 -23.90 -23.65 -49.61
C GLY A 134 -23.67 -24.59 -48.43
N VAL A 135 -23.45 -25.88 -48.72
CA VAL A 135 -23.11 -26.88 -47.69
C VAL A 135 -21.80 -26.53 -46.99
N GLY A 136 -20.77 -26.14 -47.75
CA GLY A 136 -19.49 -25.72 -47.19
C GLY A 136 -19.62 -24.52 -46.25
N ALA A 137 -20.42 -23.52 -46.62
CA ALA A 137 -20.69 -22.36 -45.76
C ALA A 137 -21.46 -22.76 -44.49
N ALA A 138 -22.48 -23.63 -44.62
CA ALA A 138 -23.26 -24.14 -43.50
C ALA A 138 -22.40 -24.91 -42.49
N VAL A 139 -21.37 -25.63 -42.95
CA VAL A 139 -20.39 -26.32 -42.09
C VAL A 139 -19.33 -25.35 -41.54
N ALA A 140 -18.87 -24.39 -42.34
CA ALA A 140 -17.82 -23.46 -41.94
C ALA A 140 -18.24 -22.51 -40.81
N ILE A 141 -19.49 -22.02 -40.83
CA ILE A 141 -20.01 -21.09 -39.81
C ILE A 141 -19.89 -21.66 -38.38
N PRO A 142 -20.45 -22.84 -38.05
CA PRO A 142 -20.34 -23.41 -36.71
C PRO A 142 -18.90 -23.79 -36.38
N THR A 143 -18.11 -24.25 -37.36
CA THR A 143 -16.70 -24.61 -37.13
C THR A 143 -15.86 -23.38 -36.74
N LEU A 144 -15.96 -22.28 -37.48
CA LEU A 144 -15.28 -21.02 -37.15
C LEU A 144 -15.82 -20.40 -35.85
N GLY A 145 -17.14 -20.48 -35.65
CA GLY A 145 -17.78 -20.04 -34.40
C GLY A 145 -17.26 -20.77 -33.18
N ALA A 146 -17.11 -22.09 -33.27
CA ALA A 146 -16.53 -22.91 -32.21
C ALA A 146 -15.06 -22.56 -31.95
N LEU A 147 -14.24 -22.39 -33.01
CA LEU A 147 -12.84 -22.00 -32.88
C LEU A 147 -12.68 -20.63 -32.19
N LEU A 148 -13.45 -19.63 -32.61
CA LEU A 148 -13.48 -18.30 -31.98
C LEU A 148 -14.02 -18.37 -30.54
N GLY A 149 -15.01 -19.23 -30.29
CA GLY A 149 -15.57 -19.47 -28.96
C GLY A 149 -14.53 -20.06 -28.00
N VAL A 150 -13.76 -21.06 -28.44
CA VAL A 150 -12.65 -21.65 -27.68
C VAL A 150 -11.58 -20.60 -27.38
N GLN A 151 -11.24 -19.74 -28.34
CA GLN A 151 -10.28 -18.65 -28.11
C GLN A 151 -10.81 -17.62 -27.11
N ALA A 152 -12.08 -17.20 -27.26
CA ALA A 152 -12.72 -16.26 -26.34
C ALA A 152 -12.76 -16.82 -24.92
N LEU A 153 -13.11 -18.11 -24.77
CA LEU A 153 -13.08 -18.81 -23.49
C LEU A 153 -11.66 -18.87 -22.91
N GLY A 154 -10.66 -19.21 -23.72
CA GLY A 154 -9.26 -19.22 -23.29
C GLY A 154 -8.77 -17.85 -22.80
N VAL A 155 -9.10 -16.78 -23.53
CA VAL A 155 -8.80 -15.39 -23.11
C VAL A 155 -9.54 -15.04 -21.82
N ALA A 156 -10.82 -15.41 -21.69
CA ALA A 156 -11.61 -15.15 -20.49
C ALA A 156 -11.05 -15.88 -19.25
N LEU A 157 -10.68 -17.16 -19.40
CA LEU A 157 -10.07 -17.96 -18.34
C LEU A 157 -8.71 -17.41 -17.92
N LEU A 158 -7.84 -17.06 -18.88
CA LEU A 158 -6.53 -16.48 -18.57
C LEU A 158 -6.65 -15.08 -17.94
N ALA A 159 -7.59 -14.25 -18.42
CA ALA A 159 -7.85 -12.94 -17.82
C ALA A 159 -8.46 -13.05 -16.42
N GLY A 160 -9.39 -14.00 -16.22
CA GLY A 160 -9.96 -14.34 -14.92
C GLY A 160 -8.90 -14.83 -13.95
N GLY A 161 -8.05 -15.77 -14.38
CA GLY A 161 -6.91 -16.27 -13.62
C GLY A 161 -5.92 -15.16 -13.27
N ALA A 162 -5.58 -14.28 -14.21
CA ALA A 162 -4.72 -13.13 -13.93
C ALA A 162 -5.33 -12.18 -12.89
N ARG A 163 -6.64 -11.92 -12.94
CA ARG A 163 -7.35 -11.11 -11.92
C ARG A 163 -7.37 -11.79 -10.55
N LEU A 164 -7.63 -13.09 -10.52
CA LEU A 164 -7.60 -13.87 -9.29
C LEU A 164 -6.21 -13.84 -8.66
N THR A 165 -5.15 -14.07 -9.46
CA THR A 165 -3.77 -13.97 -9.00
C THR A 165 -3.44 -12.56 -8.52
N ALA A 166 -3.89 -11.50 -9.20
CA ALA A 166 -3.70 -10.14 -8.70
C ALA A 166 -4.36 -9.92 -7.34
N LEU A 167 -5.58 -10.44 -7.15
CA LEU A 167 -6.33 -10.34 -5.90
C LEU A 167 -5.63 -11.11 -4.78
N THR A 168 -5.20 -12.36 -5.03
CA THR A 168 -4.50 -13.16 -4.02
C THR A 168 -3.19 -12.51 -3.62
N LEU A 169 -2.41 -12.00 -4.58
CA LEU A 169 -1.17 -11.28 -4.30
C LEU A 169 -1.40 -9.99 -3.49
N ARG A 170 -2.46 -9.22 -3.80
CA ARG A 170 -2.86 -8.05 -3.00
C ARG A 170 -3.28 -8.45 -1.59
N ALA A 171 -4.01 -9.54 -1.44
CA ALA A 171 -4.42 -10.06 -0.14
C ALA A 171 -3.19 -10.49 0.67
N THR A 172 -2.23 -11.20 0.08
CA THR A 172 -0.98 -11.59 0.74
C THR A 172 -0.17 -10.37 1.19
N ASP A 173 -0.01 -9.36 0.34
CA ASP A 173 0.69 -8.12 0.71
C ASP A 173 0.00 -7.40 1.87
N ARG A 174 -1.35 -7.36 1.85
CA ARG A 174 -2.16 -6.79 2.93
C ARG A 174 -2.01 -7.58 4.23
N THR A 175 -2.07 -8.90 4.17
CA THR A 175 -1.89 -9.79 5.32
C THR A 175 -0.51 -9.57 5.92
N VAL A 176 0.53 -9.43 5.12
CA VAL A 176 1.87 -9.17 5.67
C VAL A 176 1.98 -7.78 6.28
N MET A 177 1.36 -6.74 5.69
CA MET A 177 1.29 -5.43 6.35
C MET A 177 0.58 -5.52 7.70
N ILE A 178 -0.50 -6.31 7.82
CA ILE A 178 -1.21 -6.52 9.09
C ILE A 178 -0.31 -7.28 10.09
N LEU A 179 0.32 -8.38 9.67
CA LEU A 179 1.22 -9.17 10.52
C LEU A 179 2.45 -8.37 10.99
N ARG A 180 2.87 -7.35 10.24
CA ARG A 180 3.94 -6.42 10.62
C ARG A 180 3.47 -5.26 11.50
N GLY A 181 2.19 -5.21 11.90
CA GLY A 181 1.66 -4.12 12.73
C GLY A 181 1.38 -2.82 11.98
N LEU A 182 1.24 -2.88 10.65
CA LEU A 182 0.99 -1.72 9.77
C LEU A 182 -0.40 -1.77 9.06
N PRO A 183 -1.51 -2.12 9.76
CA PRO A 183 -2.82 -2.24 9.10
C PRO A 183 -3.34 -0.91 8.53
N ARG A 184 -2.90 0.23 9.09
CA ARG A 184 -3.32 1.57 8.66
C ARG A 184 -2.32 2.27 7.72
N GLY A 185 -1.32 1.55 7.21
CA GLY A 185 -0.26 2.13 6.36
C GLY A 185 0.94 2.67 7.14
N MET A 186 1.84 3.30 6.41
CA MET A 186 3.13 3.84 6.86
C MET A 186 3.01 5.30 7.26
N LEU A 187 3.71 5.73 8.30
CA LEU A 187 3.79 7.16 8.62
C LEU A 187 4.78 7.84 7.67
N CYS A 188 4.41 9.01 7.13
CA CYS A 188 5.34 9.82 6.36
C CYS A 188 6.13 10.74 7.31
N PRO A 189 7.48 10.77 7.28
CA PRO A 189 8.29 11.60 8.18
C PRO A 189 8.20 13.11 7.91
N SER A 190 7.54 13.52 6.82
CA SER A 190 7.43 14.93 6.41
C SER A 190 6.04 15.52 6.60
N CYS A 191 4.98 14.75 6.34
CA CYS A 191 3.60 15.20 6.51
C CYS A 191 2.87 14.55 7.68
N PHE A 192 3.44 13.48 8.26
CA PHE A 192 2.91 12.77 9.43
C PHE A 192 1.51 12.20 9.23
N GLU A 193 1.08 12.09 7.98
CA GLU A 193 -0.11 11.35 7.60
C GLU A 193 0.25 9.91 7.24
N ARG A 194 -0.69 9.01 7.51
CA ARG A 194 -0.52 7.60 7.17
C ARG A 194 -0.75 7.39 5.69
N VAL A 195 0.28 6.95 5.00
CA VAL A 195 0.28 6.58 3.59
C VAL A 195 -0.02 5.07 3.49
N PRO A 196 -1.18 4.66 2.93
CA PRO A 196 -1.52 3.24 2.78
C PRO A 196 -0.52 2.49 1.90
N HIS A 197 -0.05 3.15 0.84
CA HIS A 197 0.95 2.64 -0.09
C HIS A 197 1.68 3.81 -0.74
N PRO A 198 3.03 3.84 -0.73
CA PRO A 198 3.79 4.96 -1.23
C PRO A 198 3.91 4.90 -2.76
N ALA A 199 4.22 6.03 -3.37
CA ALA A 199 4.59 6.08 -4.77
C ALA A 199 6.07 5.72 -4.93
N TYR A 200 6.43 5.05 -6.03
CA TYR A 200 7.81 4.68 -6.29
C TYR A 200 8.29 5.27 -7.60
N ASP A 201 9.54 5.72 -7.60
CA ASP A 201 10.19 6.18 -8.82
C ASP A 201 10.75 4.98 -9.61
N CYS A 202 10.77 5.11 -10.93
CA CYS A 202 11.39 4.12 -11.80
C CYS A 202 12.89 3.99 -11.48
N PRO A 203 13.44 2.76 -11.31
CA PRO A 203 14.85 2.56 -10.96
C PRO A 203 15.83 3.03 -12.03
N ARG A 204 15.35 3.21 -13.27
CA ARG A 204 16.18 3.72 -14.37
C ARG A 204 16.51 5.20 -14.18
N ALA A 205 17.80 5.50 -14.05
CA ALA A 205 18.33 6.82 -13.73
C ALA A 205 17.82 7.95 -14.66
N HIS A 206 17.65 7.68 -15.96
CA HIS A 206 17.20 8.67 -16.94
C HIS A 206 15.68 8.83 -17.04
N CYS A 207 14.90 7.96 -16.39
CA CYS A 207 13.44 8.00 -16.47
C CYS A 207 12.82 8.64 -15.23
N ARG A 208 13.16 8.13 -14.03
CA ARG A 208 12.65 8.57 -12.72
C ARG A 208 11.14 8.93 -12.69
N ARG A 209 10.34 8.30 -13.55
CA ARG A 209 8.89 8.51 -13.55
C ARG A 209 8.33 7.99 -12.25
N ARG A 210 7.57 8.84 -11.57
CA ARG A 210 6.88 8.48 -10.35
C ARG A 210 5.67 7.66 -10.67
N HIS A 211 5.45 6.63 -9.88
CA HIS A 211 4.30 5.77 -10.05
C HIS A 211 3.56 5.58 -8.74
N ALA A 212 2.35 6.15 -8.71
CA ALA A 212 1.37 5.83 -7.69
C ALA A 212 0.87 4.40 -7.89
N ASP A 213 0.64 3.70 -6.76
CA ASP A 213 0.08 2.35 -6.71
C ASP A 213 0.78 1.33 -7.64
N ILE A 214 1.88 0.75 -7.15
CA ILE A 214 2.60 -0.30 -7.87
C ILE A 214 1.98 -1.70 -7.69
N ARG A 215 0.88 -1.83 -6.94
CA ARG A 215 0.32 -3.13 -6.55
C ARG A 215 -0.07 -3.99 -7.77
N PRO A 216 -0.08 -5.34 -7.62
CA PRO A 216 -0.47 -6.27 -8.69
C PRO A 216 -1.81 -5.89 -9.33
N GLY A 217 -1.92 -5.93 -10.66
CA GLY A 217 -3.17 -5.61 -11.36
C GLY A 217 -2.96 -5.26 -12.83
N THR A 218 -3.64 -4.19 -13.28
CA THR A 218 -3.71 -3.77 -14.69
C THR A 218 -2.35 -3.57 -15.34
N PHE A 219 -1.35 -3.11 -14.60
CA PHE A 219 -0.03 -2.76 -15.12
C PHE A 219 1.02 -3.87 -14.97
N GLY A 220 0.68 -4.98 -14.28
CA GLY A 220 1.60 -6.09 -14.03
C GLY A 220 1.15 -6.94 -12.83
N LEU A 221 1.47 -8.23 -12.84
CA LEU A 221 1.14 -9.15 -11.73
C LEU A 221 2.25 -9.22 -10.70
N PHE A 222 3.47 -9.58 -11.12
CA PHE A 222 4.66 -9.64 -10.27
C PHE A 222 5.58 -8.45 -10.52
N ARG A 223 5.69 -8.08 -11.80
CA ARG A 223 6.44 -6.93 -12.29
C ARG A 223 5.56 -6.16 -13.26
N ARG A 224 5.69 -4.84 -13.23
CA ARG A 224 5.07 -3.92 -14.17
C ARG A 224 6.13 -3.25 -15.01
N ARG A 225 5.80 -2.91 -16.25
CA ARG A 225 6.74 -2.31 -17.19
C ARG A 225 6.50 -0.81 -17.28
N CYS A 226 7.46 -0.01 -16.85
CA CYS A 226 7.42 1.44 -17.05
C CYS A 226 7.41 1.74 -18.55
N ALA A 227 6.89 2.90 -18.96
CA ALA A 227 6.92 3.32 -20.36
C ALA A 227 8.35 3.56 -20.93
N CYS A 228 9.40 3.60 -20.08
CA CYS A 228 10.79 3.52 -20.52
C CYS A 228 11.30 2.09 -20.79
N GLY A 229 10.45 1.08 -20.60
CA GLY A 229 10.77 -0.34 -20.79
C GLY A 229 11.27 -1.08 -19.53
N GLU A 230 11.64 -0.34 -18.48
CA GLU A 230 12.19 -0.88 -17.23
C GLU A 230 11.14 -1.65 -16.41
N GLN A 231 11.57 -2.70 -15.71
CA GLN A 231 10.67 -3.51 -14.87
C GLN A 231 10.70 -3.04 -13.42
N VAL A 232 9.53 -2.69 -12.90
CA VAL A 232 9.34 -2.31 -11.50
C VAL A 232 8.60 -3.45 -10.78
N PRO A 233 9.10 -3.95 -9.63
CA PRO A 233 8.38 -4.95 -8.84
C PRO A 233 7.04 -4.38 -8.35
N THR A 234 6.04 -5.25 -8.19
CA THR A 234 4.68 -4.84 -7.76
C THR A 234 4.38 -5.21 -6.30
N LEU A 235 5.19 -6.09 -5.70
CA LEU A 235 4.99 -6.62 -4.35
C LEU A 235 6.08 -6.09 -3.43
N LEU A 236 5.67 -5.46 -2.33
CA LEU A 236 6.59 -4.97 -1.29
C LEU A 236 7.36 -6.12 -0.64
N LEU A 237 6.72 -7.28 -0.53
CA LEU A 237 7.32 -8.52 -0.02
C LEU A 237 8.49 -9.08 -0.85
N LEU A 238 8.44 -8.88 -2.17
CA LEU A 238 9.47 -9.34 -3.09
C LEU A 238 10.57 -8.29 -3.31
N MET A 239 10.44 -7.10 -2.71
CA MET A 239 11.51 -6.11 -2.70
C MET A 239 12.56 -6.56 -1.68
N SER A 240 13.64 -7.16 -2.19
CA SER A 240 14.84 -7.44 -1.41
C SER A 240 15.46 -6.14 -0.88
N ARG A 241 16.33 -6.22 0.12
CA ARG A 241 17.06 -5.06 0.68
C ARG A 241 17.79 -4.26 -0.40
N ASP A 242 18.28 -4.92 -1.45
CA ASP A 242 19.01 -4.29 -2.57
C ASP A 242 18.10 -3.69 -3.66
N ALA A 243 16.81 -4.06 -3.67
CA ALA A 243 15.81 -3.58 -4.62
C ALA A 243 14.88 -2.51 -4.01
N ARG A 244 15.28 -1.90 -2.88
CA ARG A 244 14.53 -0.84 -2.20
C ARG A 244 14.48 0.40 -3.07
N LEU A 245 13.33 0.61 -3.71
CA LEU A 245 13.02 1.84 -4.43
C LEU A 245 12.73 2.93 -3.41
N SER A 246 13.14 4.17 -3.70
CA SER A 246 12.78 5.33 -2.92
C SER A 246 11.27 5.55 -2.97
N GLY A 247 10.61 5.29 -1.84
CA GLY A 247 9.20 5.57 -1.67
C GLY A 247 8.96 7.06 -1.51
N HIS A 248 7.85 7.56 -2.02
CA HIS A 248 7.41 8.95 -1.89
C HIS A 248 6.01 9.00 -1.31
N CYS A 249 5.74 10.05 -0.55
CA CYS A 249 4.41 10.33 -0.06
C CYS A 249 3.44 10.59 -1.22
N VAL A 250 2.25 9.97 -1.18
CA VAL A 250 1.19 10.15 -2.18
C VAL A 250 0.30 11.36 -1.93
N HIS A 251 0.37 11.97 -0.75
CA HIS A 251 -0.40 13.17 -0.44
C HIS A 251 0.10 14.36 -1.26
N GLU A 252 -0.83 15.08 -1.90
CA GLU A 252 -0.54 16.18 -2.83
C GLU A 252 0.25 17.32 -2.17
N HIS A 253 0.00 17.58 -0.89
CA HIS A 253 0.68 18.63 -0.12
C HIS A 253 2.10 18.26 0.34
N CYS A 254 2.55 17.02 0.13
CA CYS A 254 3.83 16.52 0.63
C CYS A 254 4.79 16.12 -0.50
N GLY A 255 4.52 15.02 -1.20
CA GLY A 255 5.38 14.51 -2.27
C GLY A 255 6.85 14.17 -1.92
N LYS A 256 7.25 14.32 -0.64
CA LYS A 256 8.64 14.15 -0.17
C LYS A 256 9.03 12.66 -0.10
N PRO A 257 10.34 12.35 -0.22
CA PRO A 257 10.82 10.98 -0.07
C PRO A 257 10.56 10.46 1.34
N MET A 258 10.17 9.19 1.42
CA MET A 258 10.05 8.42 2.66
C MET A 258 11.36 7.70 2.93
N ASN A 259 11.62 7.40 4.21
CA ASN A 259 12.81 6.64 4.59
C ASN A 259 12.81 5.27 3.89
N LEU A 260 13.99 4.76 3.50
CA LEU A 260 14.16 3.46 2.84
C LEU A 260 13.65 2.29 3.72
N ASP A 261 13.61 2.49 5.04
CA ASP A 261 13.06 1.53 6.01
C ASP A 261 11.58 1.78 6.37
N ALA A 262 10.96 2.84 5.83
CA ALA A 262 9.54 3.10 6.05
C ALA A 262 8.70 1.94 5.50
N GLY A 263 7.85 1.35 6.35
CA GLY A 263 7.03 0.17 6.01
C GLY A 263 7.56 -1.18 6.44
N HIS A 264 8.70 -1.20 7.13
CA HIS A 264 9.27 -2.43 7.69
C HIS A 264 9.03 -2.58 9.19
N MET A 265 8.90 -1.48 9.92
CA MET A 265 8.69 -1.47 11.38
C MET A 265 7.56 -0.48 11.74
N PRO A 266 6.69 -0.80 12.69
CA PRO A 266 5.76 0.17 13.28
C PRO A 266 6.50 1.30 13.97
N GLU A 267 6.01 2.52 13.77
CA GLU A 267 6.48 3.72 14.45
C GLU A 267 5.56 4.07 15.63
N LEU A 268 6.15 4.34 16.79
CA LEU A 268 5.48 4.83 17.99
C LEU A 268 6.06 6.20 18.37
N ILE A 269 5.19 7.18 18.56
CA ILE A 269 5.56 8.55 18.91
C ILE A 269 5.08 8.85 20.34
N LEU A 270 6.00 9.28 21.21
CA LEU A 270 5.75 9.65 22.60
C LEU A 270 6.13 11.12 22.83
N PRO A 271 5.17 12.07 22.78
CA PRO A 271 5.40 13.44 23.19
C PRO A 271 5.37 13.56 24.72
N LEU A 272 6.42 14.17 25.29
CA LEU A 272 6.46 14.60 26.69
C LEU A 272 5.99 16.04 26.81
N ILE A 273 4.95 16.26 27.61
CA ILE A 273 4.28 17.53 27.89
C ILE A 273 4.47 17.86 29.37
N GLY A 274 4.59 19.13 29.73
CA GLY A 274 4.77 19.55 31.13
C GLY A 274 5.43 20.91 31.26
N GLY A 275 5.38 21.49 32.46
CA GLY A 275 5.93 22.81 32.76
C GLY A 275 7.45 22.89 32.56
N ARG A 276 7.99 24.11 32.47
CA ARG A 276 9.45 24.31 32.51
C ARG A 276 9.99 23.84 33.86
N ALA A 277 11.13 23.15 33.87
CA ALA A 277 11.69 22.51 35.07
C ALA A 277 10.82 21.41 35.72
N ALA A 278 9.78 20.91 35.03
CA ALA A 278 8.98 19.79 35.52
C ALA A 278 9.73 18.43 35.52
N GLY A 279 10.90 18.34 34.86
CA GLY A 279 11.70 17.12 34.79
C GLY A 279 11.55 16.30 33.51
N LYS A 280 10.95 16.85 32.44
CA LYS A 280 10.75 16.13 31.15
C LYS A 280 12.03 15.57 30.54
N THR A 281 13.08 16.40 30.48
CA THR A 281 14.36 16.00 29.91
C THR A 281 15.04 14.90 30.73
N GLN A 282 14.98 14.99 32.06
CA GLN A 282 15.46 13.94 32.97
C GLN A 282 14.64 12.66 32.82
N LEU A 283 13.32 12.77 32.69
CA LEU A 283 12.45 11.63 32.44
C LEU A 283 12.77 10.96 31.10
N MET A 284 12.94 11.73 30.02
CA MET A 284 13.37 11.21 28.72
C MET A 284 14.69 10.47 28.83
N ALA A 285 15.66 11.03 29.58
CA ALA A 285 16.93 10.38 29.85
C ALA A 285 16.75 9.05 30.56
N ALA A 286 16.01 9.05 31.67
CA ALA A 286 15.74 7.87 32.47
C ALA A 286 15.00 6.79 31.66
N MET A 287 14.09 7.18 30.75
CA MET A 287 13.40 6.24 29.86
C MET A 287 14.38 5.54 28.90
N VAL A 288 15.26 6.30 28.24
CA VAL A 288 16.26 5.74 27.32
C VAL A 288 17.22 4.82 28.08
N LYS A 289 17.68 5.23 29.26
CA LYS A 289 18.57 4.44 30.10
C LYS A 289 17.91 3.18 30.66
N SER A 290 16.65 3.27 31.10
CA SER A 290 15.87 2.12 31.57
C SER A 290 15.71 1.06 30.46
N LEU A 291 15.52 1.52 29.22
CA LEU A 291 15.49 0.65 28.06
C LEU A 291 16.84 -0.05 27.84
N GLU A 292 17.96 0.67 27.88
CA GLU A 292 19.31 0.09 27.81
C GLU A 292 19.54 -0.98 28.88
N ASN A 293 19.25 -0.67 30.14
CA ASN A 293 19.42 -1.60 31.25
C ASN A 293 18.58 -2.85 31.03
N THR A 294 17.33 -2.69 30.59
CA THR A 294 16.46 -3.82 30.23
C THR A 294 17.07 -4.67 29.11
N ALA A 295 17.72 -4.07 28.11
CA ALA A 295 18.38 -4.81 27.03
C ALA A 295 19.64 -5.55 27.52
N LEU A 296 20.39 -4.99 28.46
CA LEU A 296 21.54 -5.64 29.11
C LEU A 296 21.11 -6.83 29.97
N ASP A 297 19.95 -6.74 30.62
CA ASP A 297 19.39 -7.79 31.49
C ASP A 297 18.63 -8.88 30.70
N GLY A 298 18.86 -9.00 29.38
CA GLY A 298 18.26 -10.03 28.52
C GLY A 298 16.89 -9.68 27.94
N GLY A 299 16.43 -8.43 28.09
CA GLY A 299 15.25 -7.89 27.46
C GLY A 299 15.44 -7.53 25.98
N PRO A 300 14.42 -6.92 25.33
CA PRO A 300 14.46 -6.64 23.90
C PRO A 300 15.63 -5.73 23.51
N ALA A 301 16.43 -6.17 22.54
CA ALA A 301 17.58 -5.42 22.04
C ALA A 301 17.21 -4.00 21.57
N ILE A 302 18.08 -3.04 21.85
CA ILE A 302 17.91 -1.66 21.42
C ILE A 302 19.04 -1.29 20.48
N ARG A 303 18.67 -0.76 19.32
CA ARG A 303 19.62 -0.18 18.37
C ARG A 303 19.26 1.27 18.15
N LEU A 304 20.21 2.17 18.33
CA LEU A 304 20.04 3.57 17.96
C LEU A 304 19.75 3.67 16.46
N ALA A 305 18.78 4.51 16.10
CA ALA A 305 18.34 4.64 14.72
C ALA A 305 19.40 5.34 13.84
N ASP A 306 20.10 6.33 14.39
CA ASP A 306 20.99 7.24 13.65
C ASP A 306 22.30 7.55 14.40
N PRO A 307 23.41 7.88 13.70
CA PRO A 307 24.69 8.27 14.32
C PRO A 307 24.60 9.51 15.22
N GLU A 308 23.68 10.44 14.91
CA GLU A 308 23.40 11.64 15.71
C GLU A 308 22.78 11.28 17.07
N SER A 309 22.03 10.18 17.14
CA SER A 309 21.46 9.67 18.40
C SER A 309 22.54 9.19 19.37
N THR A 310 23.71 8.74 18.88
CA THR A 310 24.84 8.30 19.71
C THR A 310 25.53 9.45 20.44
N ALA A 311 25.67 10.61 19.79
CA ALA A 311 26.23 11.80 20.44
C ALA A 311 25.28 12.38 21.49
N ASN A 312 23.98 12.39 21.15
CA ASN A 312 22.89 12.80 22.01
C ASN A 312 22.74 11.92 23.26
N GLN A 313 22.98 10.62 23.13
CA GLN A 313 22.94 9.65 24.24
C GLN A 313 24.02 9.93 25.30
N ARG A 314 25.23 10.33 24.90
CA ARG A 314 26.30 10.70 25.86
C ARG A 314 25.92 11.91 26.71
N VAL A 315 25.34 12.92 26.07
CA VAL A 315 24.83 14.12 26.77
C VAL A 315 23.68 13.76 27.70
N LEU A 316 22.84 12.79 27.31
CA LEU A 316 21.70 12.35 28.08
C LEU A 316 22.11 11.55 29.33
N ASN A 317 23.15 10.71 29.22
CA ASN A 317 23.75 10.01 30.36
C ASN A 317 24.44 10.99 31.32
N GLU A 318 25.16 11.99 30.80
CA GLU A 318 25.76 13.06 31.60
C GLU A 318 24.69 13.84 32.41
N VAL A 319 23.50 14.07 31.83
CA VAL A 319 22.37 14.72 32.52
C VAL A 319 21.79 13.87 33.67
N LEU A 320 21.86 12.54 33.59
CA LEU A 320 21.44 11.63 34.66
C LEU A 320 22.50 11.46 35.74
N GLU A 321 23.78 11.49 35.38
CA GLU A 321 24.92 11.31 36.29
C GLU A 321 25.18 12.56 37.15
N ILE A 322 24.79 13.75 36.68
CA ILE A 322 24.81 14.95 37.51
C ILE A 322 23.70 14.82 38.58
N GLN A 323 24.05 14.32 39.77
CA GLN A 323 23.23 14.27 41.00
C GLN A 323 22.88 15.68 41.57
N GLY A 324 22.84 16.70 40.71
CA GLY A 324 22.43 18.06 41.03
C GLY A 324 21.36 18.47 40.06
N HIS A 325 20.12 18.54 40.54
CA HIS A 325 18.94 18.96 39.79
C HIS A 325 19.27 20.09 38.82
N THR A 326 19.27 19.75 37.54
CA THR A 326 19.75 20.64 36.49
C THR A 326 18.89 21.91 36.44
N ARG A 327 19.53 23.06 36.71
CA ARG A 327 19.00 24.38 36.34
C ARG A 327 18.53 24.37 34.87
N PRO A 328 17.55 25.20 34.48
CA PRO A 328 16.98 25.21 33.14
C PRO A 328 18.07 25.12 32.07
N THR A 329 17.99 24.09 31.24
CA THR A 329 19.10 23.59 30.44
C THR A 329 19.58 24.65 29.43
N GLN A 330 20.82 25.14 29.60
CA GLN A 330 21.46 26.14 28.72
C GLN A 330 22.08 25.54 27.46
N LYS A 331 22.28 24.21 27.39
CA LYS A 331 22.77 23.52 26.19
C LYS A 331 21.60 23.18 25.26
N THR A 332 21.80 23.34 23.96
CA THR A 332 20.85 22.97 22.90
C THR A 332 20.70 21.45 22.85
N LEU A 333 19.84 20.87 23.69
CA LEU A 333 19.58 19.43 23.66
C LEU A 333 18.74 19.04 22.42
N PRO A 334 18.93 17.81 21.94
CA PRO A 334 18.21 17.28 20.78
C PRO A 334 16.71 17.25 21.02
N ARG A 335 15.96 17.67 20.00
CA ARG A 335 14.49 17.80 20.01
C ARG A 335 13.76 16.45 20.03
N ALA A 336 14.45 15.38 19.64
CA ALA A 336 13.89 14.04 19.49
C ALA A 336 14.96 12.98 19.67
N HIS A 337 14.62 11.85 20.28
CA HIS A 337 15.47 10.67 20.35
C HIS A 337 14.75 9.48 19.72
N SER A 338 15.43 8.79 18.80
CA SER A 338 14.86 7.72 17.98
C SER A 338 15.62 6.41 18.22
N PHE A 339 14.91 5.37 18.63
CA PHE A 339 15.52 4.06 18.86
C PHE A 339 14.66 2.93 18.31
N VAL A 340 15.32 1.86 17.87
CA VAL A 340 14.69 0.61 17.46
C VAL A 340 14.67 -0.34 18.65
N ARG A 341 13.49 -0.79 19.08
CA ARG A 341 13.28 -1.76 20.15
C ARG A 341 12.86 -3.10 19.56
N GLY A 342 13.49 -4.20 20.00
CA GLY A 342 13.14 -5.57 19.64
C GLY A 342 14.18 -6.24 18.74
N SER A 343 13.95 -7.51 18.41
CA SER A 343 14.81 -8.29 17.52
C SER A 343 13.98 -8.94 16.39
N GLY A 344 14.46 -8.83 15.15
CA GLY A 344 13.86 -9.52 14.01
C GLY A 344 12.47 -8.98 13.63
N ARG A 345 11.42 -9.80 13.71
CA ARG A 345 10.07 -9.46 13.23
C ARG A 345 9.27 -8.55 14.19
N ALA A 346 9.76 -8.38 15.42
CA ALA A 346 9.13 -7.55 16.45
C ALA A 346 9.81 -6.18 16.61
N GLU A 347 10.69 -5.78 15.68
CA GLU A 347 11.34 -4.47 15.73
C GLU A 347 10.31 -3.34 15.61
N ARG A 348 10.48 -2.30 16.43
CA ARG A 348 9.63 -1.12 16.51
C ARG A 348 10.52 0.11 16.55
N LEU A 349 10.18 1.13 15.77
CA LEU A 349 10.86 2.42 15.84
C LEU A 349 10.09 3.32 16.81
N VAL A 350 10.75 3.78 17.86
CA VAL A 350 10.15 4.63 18.88
C VAL A 350 10.81 5.99 18.82
N HIS A 351 9.99 7.03 18.75
CA HIS A 351 10.41 8.43 18.77
C HIS A 351 9.91 9.11 20.02
N VAL A 352 10.83 9.58 20.85
CA VAL A 352 10.53 10.32 22.08
C VAL A 352 10.83 11.79 21.85
N PHE A 353 9.83 12.66 22.09
CA PHE A 353 9.93 14.10 21.85
C PHE A 353 9.77 14.87 23.15
N ASP A 354 10.77 15.66 23.52
CA ASP A 354 10.64 16.63 24.60
C ASP A 354 9.98 17.91 24.05
N THR A 355 8.68 18.07 24.29
CA THR A 355 7.99 19.31 23.94
C THR A 355 8.30 20.33 25.03
N ALA A 356 9.27 21.20 24.81
CA ALA A 356 9.53 22.32 25.72
C ALA A 356 8.23 23.14 25.85
N GLY A 357 7.69 23.25 27.07
CA GLY A 357 6.32 23.73 27.35
C GLY A 357 6.08 25.21 27.03
N GLU A 358 7.11 25.91 26.55
CA GLU A 358 7.10 27.32 26.17
C GLU A 358 7.11 27.51 24.64
N ARG A 359 7.31 26.44 23.85
CA ARG A 359 7.55 26.54 22.40
C ARG A 359 6.32 26.35 21.52
N PHE A 360 5.14 26.18 22.12
CA PHE A 360 3.86 26.21 21.39
C PHE A 360 3.49 27.62 20.86
N VAL A 361 4.31 28.64 21.14
CA VAL A 361 4.04 30.05 20.80
C VAL A 361 4.61 30.45 19.42
N ASN A 362 5.71 29.83 18.95
CA ASN A 362 6.36 30.25 17.71
C ASN A 362 5.94 29.38 16.52
N ARG A 363 5.23 30.00 15.58
CA ARG A 363 4.73 29.43 14.30
C ARG A 363 5.81 28.82 13.38
N GLU A 364 7.10 28.93 13.72
CA GLU A 364 8.22 28.43 12.91
C GLU A 364 8.65 26.99 13.27
N GLU A 365 8.26 26.43 14.42
CA GLU A 365 8.62 25.05 14.82
C GLU A 365 7.62 23.99 14.31
N THR A 366 7.37 24.02 13.00
CA THR A 366 6.33 23.23 12.29
C THR A 366 6.53 21.71 12.36
N ASP A 367 7.74 21.21 12.65
CA ASP A 367 8.02 19.78 12.62
C ASP A 367 7.64 19.08 13.94
N ALA A 368 8.06 19.61 15.10
CA ALA A 368 7.70 19.08 16.42
C ALA A 368 6.18 18.98 16.64
N LEU A 369 5.45 19.99 16.14
CA LEU A 369 3.99 20.07 16.23
C LEU A 369 3.28 19.03 15.37
N ARG A 370 3.85 18.63 14.22
CA ARG A 370 3.21 17.64 13.35
C ARG A 370 3.37 16.20 13.85
N TYR A 371 4.42 15.87 14.62
CA TYR A 371 4.55 14.56 15.27
C TYR A 371 3.41 14.25 16.25
N VAL A 372 2.87 15.28 16.91
CA VAL A 372 1.78 15.13 17.89
C VAL A 372 0.47 14.63 17.26
N ARG A 373 0.25 14.88 15.96
CA ARG A 373 -0.91 14.34 15.23
C ARG A 373 -0.94 12.82 15.16
N ALA A 374 0.24 12.20 15.11
CA ALA A 374 0.39 10.76 14.96
C ALA A 374 0.54 10.03 16.30
N ALA A 375 0.71 10.77 17.40
CA ALA A 375 0.84 10.23 18.74
C ALA A 375 -0.45 9.56 19.22
N ARG A 376 -0.32 8.40 19.84
CA ARG A 376 -1.43 7.65 20.49
C ARG A 376 -1.25 7.51 21.99
N THR A 377 -0.04 7.73 22.48
CA THR A 377 0.31 7.72 23.89
C THR A 377 0.97 9.06 24.18
N PHE A 378 0.43 9.79 25.14
CA PHE A 378 0.93 11.08 25.60
C PHE A 378 1.52 10.92 26.99
N VAL A 379 2.61 11.63 27.28
CA VAL A 379 3.20 11.68 28.61
C VAL A 379 3.05 13.09 29.15
N PHE A 380 2.36 13.25 30.28
CA PHE A 380 2.29 14.50 31.01
C PHE A 380 3.16 14.42 32.27
N VAL A 381 4.16 15.28 32.36
CA VAL A 381 5.08 15.38 33.48
C VAL A 381 4.58 16.45 34.44
N LEU A 382 4.13 16.01 35.61
CA LEU A 382 3.58 16.83 36.67
C LEU A 382 4.62 16.97 37.78
N ASP A 383 5.02 18.21 38.05
CA ASP A 383 5.87 18.53 39.20
C ASP A 383 4.98 18.90 40.40
N PRO A 384 4.95 18.09 41.48
CA PRO A 384 4.12 18.40 42.64
C PRO A 384 4.56 19.67 43.36
N MET A 385 5.83 20.07 43.23
CA MET A 385 6.36 21.31 43.84
C MET A 385 5.85 22.58 43.15
N ALA A 386 5.20 22.46 41.98
CA ALA A 386 4.61 23.59 41.26
C ALA A 386 3.31 24.09 41.90
N VAL A 387 2.69 23.30 42.78
CA VAL A 387 1.40 23.60 43.39
C VAL A 387 1.62 24.27 44.74
N ASP A 388 1.00 25.42 45.01
CA ASP A 388 1.17 26.12 46.29
C ASP A 388 0.71 25.29 47.50
N VAL A 389 -0.35 24.49 47.32
CA VAL A 389 -0.86 23.56 48.35
C VAL A 389 0.22 22.58 48.81
N PHE A 390 1.14 22.17 47.93
CA PHE A 390 2.27 21.32 48.29
C PHE A 390 3.16 21.98 49.36
N TRP A 391 3.49 23.27 49.17
CA TRP A 391 4.34 24.02 50.10
C TRP A 391 3.66 24.32 51.43
N THR A 392 2.33 24.50 51.45
CA THR A 392 1.59 24.69 52.70
C THR A 392 1.57 23.46 53.60
N ARG A 393 1.88 22.29 53.05
CA ARG A 393 1.90 21.00 53.77
C ARG A 393 3.29 20.55 54.17
N LEU A 394 4.33 21.30 53.78
CA LEU A 394 5.69 21.00 54.17
C LEU A 394 5.81 21.16 55.69
N ASP A 395 6.37 20.15 56.35
CA ASP A 395 6.71 20.27 57.77
C ASP A 395 7.86 21.28 57.93
N PRO A 396 7.72 22.35 58.74
CA PRO A 396 8.79 23.30 59.01
C PRO A 396 10.07 22.65 59.58
N ALA A 397 9.95 21.46 60.20
CA ALA A 397 11.07 20.71 60.77
C ALA A 397 11.73 19.71 59.80
N GLY A 398 11.19 19.55 58.58
CA GLY A 398 11.67 18.61 57.57
C GLY A 398 12.90 19.08 56.78
N VAL A 399 13.31 18.26 55.81
CA VAL A 399 14.37 18.61 54.84
C VAL A 399 14.01 19.91 54.12
N LYS A 400 14.92 20.88 54.12
CA LYS A 400 14.76 22.14 53.38
C LYS A 400 14.81 21.88 51.88
N LEU A 401 13.64 21.80 51.25
CA LEU A 401 13.48 21.73 49.81
C LEU A 401 13.73 23.11 49.19
N ASP A 402 14.56 23.15 48.16
CA ASP A 402 14.83 24.38 47.41
C ASP A 402 13.65 24.70 46.47
N ARG A 403 12.96 25.81 46.74
CA ARG A 403 11.81 26.28 45.95
C ARG A 403 12.20 26.65 44.51
N THR A 404 13.49 26.94 44.25
CA THR A 404 13.98 27.23 42.90
C THR A 404 13.97 26.00 41.98
N LEU A 405 13.82 24.80 42.54
CA LEU A 405 13.66 23.56 41.78
C LEU A 405 12.23 23.36 41.26
N ALA A 406 11.23 24.07 41.79
CA ALA A 406 9.85 23.93 41.37
C ALA A 406 9.63 24.43 39.93
N SER A 407 8.68 23.80 39.23
CA SER A 407 8.18 24.33 37.96
C SER A 407 7.54 25.71 38.17
N THR A 408 7.80 26.62 37.24
CA THR A 408 7.37 28.02 37.33
C THR A 408 5.96 28.27 36.81
N VAL A 409 5.27 27.25 36.31
CA VAL A 409 3.95 27.36 35.70
C VAL A 409 3.01 26.35 36.35
N ASP A 410 1.77 26.78 36.58
CA ASP A 410 0.74 25.92 37.14
C ASP A 410 0.47 24.70 36.23
N PRO A 411 0.42 23.47 36.78
CA PRO A 411 0.17 22.26 36.01
C PRO A 411 -1.17 22.25 35.24
N GLU A 412 -2.23 22.85 35.79
CA GLU A 412 -3.56 22.90 35.16
C GLU A 412 -3.55 23.81 33.92
N ASP A 413 -2.85 24.94 34.00
CA ASP A 413 -2.64 25.84 32.86
C ASP A 413 -1.83 25.17 31.74
N VAL A 414 -0.74 24.49 32.09
CA VAL A 414 0.10 23.79 31.10
C VAL A 414 -0.70 22.69 30.41
N PHE A 415 -1.45 21.90 31.17
CA PHE A 415 -2.26 20.83 30.63
C PHE A 415 -3.34 21.37 29.69
N SER A 416 -4.10 22.38 30.13
CA SER A 416 -5.19 22.97 29.36
C SER A 416 -4.70 23.56 28.03
N ARG A 417 -3.59 24.32 28.06
CA ARG A 417 -2.96 24.88 26.84
C ARG A 417 -2.45 23.79 25.90
N SER A 418 -1.89 22.73 26.45
CA SER A 418 -1.37 21.61 25.66
C SER A 418 -2.52 20.86 24.99
N VAL A 419 -3.58 20.52 25.72
CA VAL A 419 -4.79 19.87 25.18
C VAL A 419 -5.43 20.71 24.07
N GLN A 420 -5.61 22.02 24.30
CA GLN A 420 -6.17 22.92 23.29
C GLN A 420 -5.31 22.95 22.01
N THR A 421 -4.00 22.94 22.18
CA THR A 421 -3.04 22.95 21.07
C THR A 421 -3.10 21.64 20.28
N VAL A 422 -3.17 20.50 20.96
CA VAL A 422 -3.32 19.18 20.33
C VAL A 422 -4.66 19.04 19.61
N ARG A 423 -5.76 19.55 20.19
CA ARG A 423 -7.08 19.58 19.55
C ARG A 423 -7.10 20.45 18.30
N THR A 424 -6.48 21.63 18.35
CA THR A 424 -6.35 22.52 17.19
C THR A 424 -5.61 21.85 16.03
N MET A 425 -4.72 20.90 16.35
CA MET A 425 -4.02 20.09 15.35
C MET A 425 -4.86 18.94 14.78
N GLY A 426 -6.04 18.65 15.31
CA GLY A 426 -6.94 17.61 14.82
C GLY A 426 -6.66 16.21 15.35
N THR A 427 -5.93 16.07 16.46
CA THR A 427 -5.73 14.76 17.12
C THR A 427 -6.95 14.41 17.97
N SER A 428 -7.46 13.19 17.81
CA SER A 428 -8.52 12.60 18.65
C SER A 428 -7.96 12.10 19.98
N LEU A 429 -8.07 12.91 21.04
CA LEU A 429 -7.57 12.57 22.39
C LEU A 429 -8.40 11.46 23.07
N ASP A 430 -9.68 11.33 22.71
CA ASP A 430 -10.61 10.30 23.20
C ASP A 430 -10.15 8.87 22.90
N LYS A 431 -9.29 8.69 21.89
CA LYS A 431 -8.70 7.40 21.50
C LYS A 431 -7.23 7.28 21.91
N ALA A 432 -6.69 8.30 22.56
CA ALA A 432 -5.32 8.35 23.01
C ALA A 432 -5.23 7.96 24.50
N ARG A 433 -4.04 7.53 24.89
CA ARG A 433 -3.69 7.14 26.26
C ARG A 433 -2.82 8.24 26.87
N LEU A 434 -3.01 8.54 28.15
CA LEU A 434 -2.25 9.53 28.90
C LEU A 434 -1.50 8.87 30.08
N ALA A 435 -0.18 8.96 30.05
CA ALA A 435 0.68 8.64 31.18
C ALA A 435 0.94 9.93 31.97
N VAL A 436 0.51 10.00 33.23
CA VAL A 436 0.84 11.12 34.12
C VAL A 436 2.02 10.71 34.98
N ALA A 437 3.19 11.26 34.67
CA ALA A 437 4.42 11.07 35.44
C ALA A 437 4.54 12.18 36.48
N VAL A 438 4.20 11.87 37.74
CA VAL A 438 4.52 12.72 38.89
C VAL A 438 6.02 12.62 39.12
N SER A 439 6.74 13.69 38.80
CA SER A 439 8.20 13.71 38.82
C SER A 439 8.77 13.96 40.22
N LYS A 440 10.09 13.85 40.34
CA LYS A 440 10.87 14.21 41.54
C LYS A 440 10.53 13.39 42.78
N ARG A 441 10.08 12.13 42.61
CA ARG A 441 9.82 11.21 43.74
C ARG A 441 11.05 11.05 44.65
N ASP A 442 12.25 11.10 44.09
CA ASP A 442 13.54 11.06 44.77
C ASP A 442 13.69 12.18 45.82
N LEU A 443 13.32 13.42 45.46
CA LEU A 443 13.35 14.56 46.37
C LEU A 443 12.34 14.45 47.51
N LEU A 444 11.27 13.69 47.30
CA LEU A 444 10.17 13.50 48.24
C LEU A 444 10.35 12.26 49.12
N ALA A 445 11.28 11.37 48.79
CA ALA A 445 11.49 10.11 49.52
C ALA A 445 11.83 10.32 51.00
N GLY A 446 12.46 11.45 51.34
CA GLY A 446 12.75 11.85 52.72
C GLY A 446 11.55 12.39 53.50
N GLN A 447 10.39 12.58 52.88
CA GLN A 447 9.16 13.07 53.51
C GLN A 447 7.93 12.24 53.08
N PRO A 448 7.71 11.05 53.68
CA PRO A 448 6.62 10.14 53.30
C PRO A 448 5.22 10.76 53.37
N ALA A 449 5.02 11.77 54.23
CA ALA A 449 3.76 12.50 54.37
C ALA A 449 3.38 13.30 53.11
N LEU A 450 4.36 13.65 52.27
CA LEU A 450 4.19 14.36 51.01
C LEU A 450 4.02 13.42 49.81
N LEU A 451 4.11 12.10 50.02
CA LEU A 451 3.87 11.09 48.99
C LEU A 451 2.50 10.41 49.18
N PRO A 452 1.94 9.83 48.12
CA PRO A 452 0.79 8.94 48.24
C PRO A 452 1.14 7.70 49.07
N ASP A 453 0.17 7.18 49.83
CA ASP A 453 0.37 6.03 50.72
C ASP A 453 0.80 4.76 49.96
N ARG A 454 0.44 4.67 48.67
CA ARG A 454 0.90 3.65 47.72
C ARG A 454 1.35 4.33 46.41
N PRO A 455 2.64 4.67 46.26
CA PRO A 455 3.15 5.38 45.09
C PRO A 455 3.19 4.53 43.81
N ASP A 456 3.09 3.21 43.94
CA ASP A 456 3.10 2.27 42.82
C ASP A 456 1.68 1.95 42.31
N ASP A 457 0.64 2.43 43.02
CA ASP A 457 -0.76 2.24 42.69
C ASP A 457 -1.37 3.51 42.06
N SER A 458 -1.79 3.42 40.80
CA SER A 458 -2.31 4.55 40.03
C SER A 458 -3.52 5.22 40.70
N ASP A 459 -4.42 4.46 41.31
CA ASP A 459 -5.63 5.02 41.94
C ASP A 459 -5.29 5.77 43.23
N ALA A 460 -4.29 5.31 43.97
CA ALA A 460 -3.78 6.00 45.15
C ALA A 460 -3.09 7.33 44.77
N VAL A 461 -2.30 7.34 43.70
CA VAL A 461 -1.69 8.58 43.17
C VAL A 461 -2.78 9.55 42.68
N ARG A 462 -3.79 9.05 41.97
CA ARG A 462 -4.93 9.85 41.50
C ARG A 462 -5.68 10.52 42.65
N LYS A 463 -6.00 9.75 43.69
CA LYS A 463 -6.67 10.26 44.90
C LYS A 463 -5.81 11.29 45.62
N TRP A 464 -4.50 11.05 45.72
CA TRP A 464 -3.57 11.99 46.32
C TRP A 464 -3.48 13.32 45.54
N LEU A 465 -3.39 13.28 44.21
CA LEU A 465 -3.40 14.49 43.38
C LEU A 465 -4.69 15.31 43.57
N GLY A 466 -5.85 14.63 43.55
CA GLY A 466 -7.15 15.29 43.65
C GLY A 466 -7.46 15.83 45.04
N GLU A 467 -7.30 15.02 46.08
CA GLU A 467 -7.73 15.33 47.45
C GLU A 467 -6.63 15.99 48.29
N ARG A 468 -5.37 15.58 48.11
CA ARG A 468 -4.23 16.11 48.87
C ARG A 468 -3.56 17.29 48.16
N LEU A 469 -3.42 17.29 46.84
CA LEU A 469 -2.83 18.45 46.13
C LEU A 469 -3.85 19.44 45.58
N GLY A 470 -5.15 19.17 45.73
CA GLY A 470 -6.21 20.09 45.28
C GLY A 470 -6.42 20.11 43.77
N LEU A 471 -5.79 19.20 43.01
CA LEU A 471 -5.82 19.15 41.55
C LEU A 471 -7.01 18.33 41.01
N ARG A 472 -8.15 18.34 41.72
CA ARG A 472 -9.33 17.53 41.36
C ARG A 472 -9.87 17.87 39.97
N ASN A 473 -9.88 19.16 39.62
CA ASN A 473 -10.33 19.63 38.31
C ASN A 473 -9.41 19.14 37.20
N LEU A 474 -8.09 19.23 37.40
CA LEU A 474 -7.08 18.73 36.47
C LEU A 474 -7.23 17.23 36.23
N VAL A 475 -7.31 16.42 37.30
CA VAL A 475 -7.52 14.96 37.19
C VAL A 475 -8.81 14.64 36.45
N SER A 476 -9.92 15.31 36.80
CA SER A 476 -11.20 15.09 36.13
C SER A 476 -11.15 15.47 34.64
N THR A 477 -10.43 16.54 34.31
CA THR A 477 -10.24 16.97 32.92
C THR A 477 -9.41 15.93 32.14
N MET A 478 -8.35 15.38 32.74
CA MET A 478 -7.56 14.30 32.12
C MET A 478 -8.44 13.10 31.76
N ASP A 479 -9.29 12.66 32.69
CA ASP A 479 -10.17 11.50 32.50
C ASP A 479 -11.28 11.75 31.46
N LEU A 480 -11.71 13.01 31.30
CA LEU A 480 -12.70 13.40 30.29
C LEU A 480 -12.09 13.52 28.88
N GLU A 481 -10.84 13.95 28.80
CA GLU A 481 -10.16 14.25 27.54
C GLU A 481 -9.55 13.00 26.88
N PHE A 482 -9.07 12.04 27.67
CA PHE A 482 -8.34 10.87 27.19
C PHE A 482 -9.11 9.57 27.43
N GLY A 483 -8.96 8.60 26.53
CA GLY A 483 -9.64 7.31 26.64
C GLY A 483 -9.10 6.38 27.73
N GLU A 484 -7.82 6.52 28.07
CA GLU A 484 -7.18 5.81 29.18
C GLU A 484 -6.17 6.74 29.85
N VAL A 485 -6.27 6.91 31.17
CA VAL A 485 -5.34 7.71 31.97
C VAL A 485 -4.72 6.82 33.04
N ARG A 486 -3.40 6.93 33.23
CA ARG A 486 -2.69 6.22 34.30
C ARG A 486 -1.65 7.11 34.96
N PHE A 487 -1.60 7.07 36.29
CA PHE A 487 -0.73 7.90 37.12
C PHE A 487 0.45 7.09 37.64
N PHE A 488 1.63 7.71 37.65
CA PHE A 488 2.89 7.09 38.08
C PHE A 488 3.71 8.08 38.90
N CYS A 489 4.24 7.65 40.05
CA CYS A 489 5.26 8.40 40.78
C CYS A 489 6.66 7.97 40.32
N THR A 490 7.34 8.84 39.58
CA THR A 490 8.61 8.56 38.92
C THR A 490 9.78 9.29 39.58
N ALA A 491 10.89 8.56 39.78
CA ALA A 491 12.17 9.13 40.16
C ALA A 491 13.12 9.03 38.95
N ALA A 492 13.43 10.16 38.31
CA ALA A 492 14.26 10.20 37.11
C ALA A 492 15.76 10.29 37.47
N VAL A 493 16.23 9.34 38.29
CA VAL A 493 17.60 9.26 38.79
C VAL A 493 18.20 7.89 38.45
N ALA A 494 19.54 7.86 38.33
CA ALA A 494 20.31 6.63 38.20
C ALA A 494 21.21 6.48 39.43
N ASP A 495 21.42 5.24 39.86
CA ASP A 495 22.37 4.92 40.93
C ASP A 495 23.83 4.96 40.41
N GLU A 496 24.79 4.77 41.31
CA GLU A 496 26.24 4.76 41.00
C GLU A 496 26.63 3.65 40.01
N THR A 497 25.78 2.63 39.84
CA THR A 497 25.96 1.53 38.88
C THR A 497 25.30 1.80 37.53
N GLY A 498 24.65 2.97 37.38
CA GLY A 498 23.91 3.36 36.18
C GLY A 498 22.53 2.71 36.07
N GLN A 499 22.03 2.09 37.14
CA GLN A 499 20.69 1.51 37.21
C GLN A 499 19.65 2.59 37.53
N VAL A 500 18.62 2.66 36.69
CA VAL A 500 17.53 3.62 36.84
C VAL A 500 16.52 3.11 37.87
N ASP A 501 15.91 4.03 38.63
CA ASP A 501 14.88 3.68 39.60
C ASP A 501 13.76 2.77 39.01
N PRO A 502 13.33 1.72 39.73
CA PRO A 502 12.32 0.77 39.24
C PRO A 502 11.00 1.39 38.79
N SER A 503 10.62 2.56 39.33
CA SER A 503 9.42 3.29 38.92
C SER A 503 9.43 3.66 37.44
N ILE A 504 10.61 3.93 36.87
CA ILE A 504 10.78 4.26 35.44
C ILE A 504 10.52 3.04 34.56
N GLY A 505 10.96 1.84 34.99
CA GLY A 505 10.71 0.61 34.23
C GLY A 505 9.21 0.29 34.08
N VAL A 506 8.44 0.44 35.16
CA VAL A 506 6.97 0.26 35.15
C VAL A 506 6.30 1.29 34.24
N PHE A 507 6.73 2.55 34.34
CA PHE A 507 6.24 3.65 33.51
C PHE A 507 6.51 3.42 32.02
N VAL A 508 7.76 3.10 31.65
CA VAL A 508 8.18 2.83 30.26
C VAL A 508 7.40 1.67 29.67
N ASN A 509 7.23 0.58 30.43
CA ASN A 509 6.50 -0.60 29.95
C ASN A 509 5.03 -0.28 29.63
N TRP A 510 4.36 0.54 30.43
CA TRP A 510 2.99 0.96 30.12
C TRP A 510 2.93 1.91 28.91
N CYS A 511 3.86 2.86 28.82
CA CYS A 511 3.94 3.81 27.71
C CYS A 511 4.18 3.13 26.35
N LEU A 512 4.94 2.03 26.36
CA LEU A 512 5.27 1.26 25.14
C LEU A 512 4.36 0.04 24.91
N ARG A 513 3.32 -0.14 25.74
CA ARG A 513 2.33 -1.22 25.58
C ARG A 513 1.41 -0.93 24.39
N GLU A 514 1.00 -1.99 23.69
CA GLU A 514 0.06 -1.93 22.55
C GLU A 514 -1.36 -1.52 22.95
#